data_AF-A0A812LEI1-F1
#
_entry.id   AF-A0A812LEI1-F1
#
_cell.length_a   1.000
_cell.length_b   1.000
_cell.length_c   1.000
_cell.angle_alpha   90.00
_cell.angle_beta   90.00
_cell.angle_gamma   90.00
#
_symmetry.space_group_name_H-M   'P 1'
#
loop_
_entity.id
_entity.type
_entity.pdbx_description
1 polymer ?
#
loop_
_entity_poly.entity_id
_entity_poly.type
_entity_poly.pdbx_seq_one_letter_code
_entity_poly.pdbx_strand_id
1 'polypeptide(L)'
;METAAAKNKAMKEAGFHVPDSFDLLPEMINKVYTNLVEAGEIVEQHEGETPQVPMDYTWAKKLGMVRKPANFISSISDDRGEELTYCGMSISDVFSKEIGIGGVLSLLWFRRQLPAYATKFIEMILMVTADHGPAVSGAHNTIVTARAGKDLVSSLCSGLLTIGPRFGGALDDAARMFADAQGSGVAPKDWIEKMKKSNQLIMGIGHRIKSLANPDQRVEIIKGFAKKNFNSTPVLDYALAVEQITTRKRANLILNVDGCIAVSFVDMIRSCGAFSKEECDDLMDFGCLNGLFVLGRSIGFIGHYLDQLRLKQPLYRHPWDDITYIQELAGQGPES
;
A
#
# COMPACT_ATOMS: atom_id res chain seq x y z
N MET A 1 -50.69 -15.24 47.06
CA MET A 1 -49.57 -15.37 48.00
C MET A 1 -48.25 -14.77 47.49
N GLU A 2 -48.19 -14.21 46.27
CA GLU A 2 -46.90 -13.77 45.69
C GLU A 2 -46.68 -12.24 45.65
N THR A 3 -47.64 -11.43 46.08
CA THR A 3 -47.53 -9.96 46.02
C THR A 3 -46.52 -9.42 47.04
N ALA A 4 -45.83 -8.33 46.69
CA ALA A 4 -44.86 -7.67 47.59
C ALA A 4 -45.49 -7.27 48.94
N ALA A 5 -46.76 -6.82 48.92
CA ALA A 5 -47.50 -6.50 50.14
C ALA A 5 -47.74 -7.73 51.04
N ALA A 6 -48.05 -8.88 50.46
CA ALA A 6 -48.22 -10.12 51.21
C ALA A 6 -46.90 -10.61 51.82
N LYS A 7 -45.78 -10.45 51.10
CA LYS A 7 -44.44 -10.78 51.59
C LYS A 7 -44.00 -9.86 52.72
N ASN A 8 -44.14 -8.53 52.57
CA ASN A 8 -43.79 -7.55 53.59
C ASN A 8 -44.59 -7.78 54.88
N LYS A 9 -45.89 -8.08 54.74
CA LYS A 9 -46.75 -8.40 55.87
C LYS A 9 -46.27 -9.68 56.59
N ALA A 10 -46.06 -10.77 55.85
CA ALA A 10 -45.58 -12.03 56.42
C ALA A 10 -44.19 -11.88 57.09
N MET A 11 -43.29 -11.08 56.52
CA MET A 11 -41.98 -10.78 57.10
C MET A 11 -42.11 -9.97 58.40
N LYS A 12 -42.96 -8.94 58.43
CA LYS A 12 -43.20 -8.15 59.65
C LYS A 12 -43.79 -9.03 60.77
N GLU A 13 -44.68 -9.95 60.43
CA GLU A 13 -45.25 -10.95 61.36
C GLU A 13 -44.20 -11.96 61.85
N ALA A 14 -43.22 -12.32 61.03
CA ALA A 14 -42.13 -13.21 61.39
C ALA A 14 -40.99 -12.52 62.20
N GLY A 15 -41.15 -11.24 62.58
CA GLY A 15 -40.19 -10.50 63.40
C GLY A 15 -39.10 -9.76 62.63
N PHE A 16 -39.23 -9.63 61.31
CA PHE A 16 -38.30 -8.83 60.50
C PHE A 16 -38.55 -7.33 60.71
N HIS A 17 -37.49 -6.54 60.66
CA HIS A 17 -37.57 -5.08 60.59
C HIS A 17 -37.98 -4.62 59.18
N VAL A 18 -39.29 -4.63 58.92
CA VAL A 18 -39.86 -4.26 57.61
C VAL A 18 -40.32 -2.80 57.64
N PRO A 19 -39.73 -1.89 56.83
CA PRO A 19 -40.19 -0.51 56.73
C PRO A 19 -41.53 -0.44 55.99
N ASP A 20 -42.26 0.66 56.19
CA ASP A 20 -43.57 0.85 55.55
C ASP A 20 -43.46 1.25 54.06
N SER A 21 -42.29 1.71 53.61
CA SER A 21 -41.95 1.96 52.20
C SER A 21 -40.45 1.79 51.94
N PHE A 22 -40.02 1.81 50.66
CA PHE A 22 -38.60 1.75 50.29
C PHE A 22 -37.82 3.00 50.74
N ASP A 23 -38.46 4.18 50.72
CA ASP A 23 -37.82 5.43 51.13
C ASP A 23 -37.47 5.46 52.63
N LEU A 24 -38.18 4.66 53.45
CA LEU A 24 -37.93 4.51 54.89
C LEU A 24 -36.93 3.39 55.22
N LEU A 25 -36.44 2.66 54.21
CA LEU A 25 -35.47 1.60 54.41
C LEU A 25 -34.14 2.12 55.02
N PRO A 26 -33.57 3.27 54.61
CA PRO A 26 -32.37 3.82 55.25
C PRO A 26 -32.57 4.11 56.74
N GLU A 27 -33.73 4.65 57.13
CA GLU A 27 -34.05 4.95 58.54
C GLU A 27 -34.17 3.66 59.37
N MET A 28 -34.83 2.63 58.82
CA MET A 28 -34.95 1.33 59.49
C MET A 28 -33.59 0.66 59.66
N ILE A 29 -32.73 0.68 58.64
CA ILE A 29 -31.37 0.13 58.71
C ILE A 29 -30.56 0.87 59.77
N ASN A 30 -30.58 2.22 59.76
CA ASN A 30 -29.86 3.03 60.73
C ASN A 30 -30.35 2.80 62.17
N LYS A 31 -31.66 2.66 62.38
CA LYS A 31 -32.24 2.35 63.68
C LYS A 31 -31.78 1.00 64.23
N VAL A 32 -31.82 -0.04 63.40
CA VAL A 32 -31.35 -1.38 63.81
C VAL A 32 -29.85 -1.37 64.10
N TYR A 33 -29.06 -0.74 63.23
CA TYR A 33 -27.61 -0.58 63.44
C TYR A 33 -27.30 0.13 64.77
N THR A 34 -27.94 1.27 65.03
CA THR A 34 -27.73 2.06 66.26
C THR A 34 -28.07 1.23 67.50
N ASN A 35 -29.19 0.50 67.48
CA ASN A 35 -29.57 -0.37 68.61
C ASN A 35 -28.53 -1.47 68.87
N LEU A 36 -27.93 -2.05 67.82
CA LEU A 36 -26.91 -3.10 67.95
C LEU A 36 -25.57 -2.55 68.43
N VAL A 37 -25.20 -1.31 68.06
CA VAL A 37 -24.03 -0.61 68.60
C VAL A 37 -24.24 -0.29 70.08
N GLU A 38 -25.40 0.25 70.45
CA GLU A 38 -25.76 0.56 71.84
C GLU A 38 -25.79 -0.70 72.72
N ALA A 39 -26.24 -1.83 72.17
CA ALA A 39 -26.22 -3.13 72.84
C ALA A 39 -24.80 -3.74 72.97
N GLY A 40 -23.80 -3.15 72.33
CA GLY A 40 -22.42 -3.66 72.29
C GLY A 40 -22.24 -4.89 71.40
N GLU A 41 -23.25 -5.24 70.59
CA GLU A 41 -23.18 -6.34 69.62
C GLU A 41 -22.34 -5.95 68.39
N ILE A 42 -22.36 -4.66 68.02
CA ILE A 42 -21.46 -4.08 67.01
C ILE A 42 -20.48 -3.14 67.72
N VAL A 43 -19.19 -3.42 67.60
CA VAL A 43 -18.12 -2.52 68.05
C VAL A 43 -17.56 -1.83 66.82
N GLU A 44 -17.80 -0.52 66.70
CA GLU A 44 -17.28 0.29 65.60
C GLU A 44 -15.75 0.24 65.58
N GLN A 45 -15.20 0.03 64.39
CA GLN A 45 -13.75 0.03 64.16
C GLN A 45 -13.34 1.31 63.47
N HIS A 46 -12.14 1.79 63.76
CA HIS A 46 -11.56 2.93 63.05
C HIS A 46 -11.33 2.55 61.59
N GLU A 47 -11.94 3.28 60.66
CA GLU A 47 -11.67 3.11 59.23
C GLU A 47 -10.20 3.43 58.94
N GLY A 48 -9.45 2.45 58.44
CA GLY A 48 -8.06 2.65 58.03
C GLY A 48 -7.94 3.46 56.75
N GLU A 49 -6.71 3.82 56.37
CA GLU A 49 -6.45 4.42 55.06
C GLU A 49 -6.79 3.43 53.94
N THR A 50 -7.59 3.88 52.98
CA THR A 50 -7.90 3.07 51.80
C THR A 50 -6.70 3.05 50.84
N PRO A 51 -6.30 1.88 50.31
CA PRO A 51 -5.23 1.81 49.33
C PRO A 51 -5.54 2.66 48.09
N GLN A 52 -4.62 3.55 47.71
CA GLN A 52 -4.77 4.40 46.53
C GLN A 52 -4.60 3.56 45.26
N VAL A 53 -5.65 3.49 44.43
CA VAL A 53 -5.61 2.84 43.13
C VAL A 53 -5.22 3.87 42.06
N PRO A 54 -4.21 3.59 41.21
CA PRO A 54 -3.88 4.48 40.11
C PRO A 54 -5.08 4.72 39.20
N MET A 55 -5.26 5.96 38.79
CA MET A 55 -6.30 6.37 37.86
C MET A 55 -6.08 5.73 36.48
N ASP A 56 -7.17 5.29 35.85
CA ASP A 56 -7.11 4.77 34.49
C ASP A 56 -6.64 5.84 33.50
N TYR A 57 -5.72 5.45 32.61
CA TYR A 57 -5.15 6.34 31.61
C TYR A 57 -6.22 7.00 30.71
N THR A 58 -7.26 6.25 30.33
CA THR A 58 -8.34 6.73 29.46
C THR A 58 -9.11 7.86 30.14
N TRP A 59 -9.37 7.73 31.44
CA TRP A 59 -10.05 8.74 32.23
C TRP A 59 -9.17 9.98 32.45
N ALA A 60 -7.90 9.78 32.83
CA ALA A 60 -6.92 10.85 32.99
C ALA A 60 -6.74 11.65 31.69
N LYS A 61 -6.71 10.97 30.54
CA LYS A 61 -6.63 11.61 29.22
C LYS A 61 -7.91 12.36 28.87
N LYS A 62 -9.09 11.78 29.14
CA LYS A 62 -10.39 12.40 28.85
C LYS A 62 -10.59 13.69 29.66
N LEU A 63 -10.10 13.73 30.89
CA LEU A 63 -10.11 14.94 31.72
C LEU A 63 -8.94 15.89 31.44
N GLY A 64 -8.04 15.56 30.52
CA GLY A 64 -6.89 16.41 30.19
C GLY A 64 -5.81 16.48 31.27
N MET A 65 -5.82 15.56 32.25
CA MET A 65 -4.84 15.49 33.34
C MET A 65 -3.46 15.02 32.87
N VAL A 66 -3.40 14.30 31.75
CA VAL A 66 -2.16 13.79 31.15
C VAL A 66 -2.13 14.06 29.66
N ARG A 67 -0.92 14.25 29.11
CA ARG A 67 -0.66 14.30 27.67
C ARG A 67 0.29 13.18 27.29
N LYS A 68 -0.11 12.37 26.31
CA LYS A 68 0.74 11.34 25.70
C LYS A 68 1.01 11.74 24.24
N PRO A 69 2.28 11.93 23.83
CA PRO A 69 2.59 12.21 22.43
C PRO A 69 2.17 11.05 21.53
N ALA A 70 1.82 11.35 20.29
CA ALA A 70 1.52 10.34 19.29
C ALA A 70 2.81 9.66 18.82
N ASN A 71 2.78 8.34 18.70
CA ASN A 71 3.93 7.56 18.19
C ASN A 71 4.01 7.56 16.66
N PHE A 72 2.88 7.79 15.98
CA PHE A 72 2.76 7.73 14.53
C PHE A 72 1.95 8.91 14.01
N ILE A 73 2.26 9.33 12.79
CA ILE A 73 1.54 10.36 12.05
C ILE A 73 1.05 9.71 10.75
N SER A 74 -0.24 9.88 10.44
CA SER A 74 -0.85 9.49 9.17
C SER A 74 -1.51 10.71 8.54
N SER A 75 -1.45 10.82 7.21
CA SER A 75 -2.03 11.94 6.45
C SER A 75 -2.79 11.53 5.20
N ILE A 76 -3.01 10.23 4.99
CA ILE A 76 -3.60 9.71 3.73
C ILE A 76 -5.04 9.21 3.91
N SER A 77 -5.43 8.78 5.12
CA SER A 77 -6.77 8.32 5.43
C SER A 77 -7.10 8.46 6.92
N ASP A 78 -8.38 8.58 7.24
CA ASP A 78 -8.91 8.58 8.61
C ASP A 78 -10.21 7.79 8.67
N ASP A 79 -10.26 6.79 9.56
CA ASP A 79 -11.38 5.86 9.77
C ASP A 79 -12.11 6.08 11.11
N ARG A 80 -11.69 7.09 11.89
CA ARG A 80 -12.24 7.35 13.24
C ARG A 80 -13.51 8.20 13.24
N GLY A 81 -13.81 8.85 12.12
CA GLY A 81 -14.99 9.70 11.94
C GLY A 81 -16.27 8.88 11.72
N GLU A 82 -17.37 9.57 11.39
CA GLU A 82 -18.62 8.91 11.00
C GLU A 82 -18.47 8.13 9.68
N GLU A 83 -17.55 8.58 8.81
CA GLU A 83 -17.27 8.00 7.52
C GLU A 83 -15.76 7.94 7.25
N LEU A 84 -15.31 6.91 6.53
CA LEU A 84 -13.93 6.78 6.04
C LEU A 84 -13.60 7.94 5.09
N THR A 85 -12.41 8.52 5.28
CA THR A 85 -11.88 9.56 4.38
C THR A 85 -10.57 9.14 3.72
N TYR A 86 -10.38 9.53 2.46
CA TYR A 86 -9.12 9.50 1.73
C TYR A 86 -8.64 10.92 1.47
N CYS A 87 -7.54 11.31 2.11
CA CYS A 87 -6.99 12.68 2.06
C CYS A 87 -8.07 13.76 2.31
N GLY A 88 -8.96 13.51 3.28
CA GLY A 88 -10.06 14.42 3.63
C GLY A 88 -11.31 14.34 2.74
N MET A 89 -11.29 13.58 1.63
CA MET A 89 -12.49 13.29 0.85
C MET A 89 -13.21 12.08 1.43
N SER A 90 -14.50 12.19 1.74
CA SER A 90 -15.27 11.07 2.28
C SER A 90 -15.50 9.99 1.23
N ILE A 91 -15.67 8.73 1.66
CA ILE A 91 -15.83 7.62 0.72
C ILE A 91 -17.11 7.78 -0.13
N SER A 92 -18.21 8.33 0.41
CA SER A 92 -19.39 8.70 -0.37
C SER A 92 -19.07 9.71 -1.48
N ASP A 93 -18.24 10.70 -1.19
CA ASP A 93 -17.79 11.71 -2.16
C ASP A 93 -16.90 11.14 -3.26
N VAL A 94 -16.06 10.15 -2.94
CA VAL A 94 -15.23 9.43 -3.92
C VAL A 94 -16.11 8.77 -4.99
N PHE A 95 -17.20 8.12 -4.57
CA PHE A 95 -18.12 7.45 -5.48
C PHE A 95 -19.07 8.43 -6.19
N SER A 96 -19.59 9.44 -5.50
CA SER A 96 -20.52 10.42 -6.10
C SER A 96 -19.84 11.27 -7.19
N LYS A 97 -18.53 11.51 -7.07
CA LYS A 97 -17.72 12.23 -8.05
C LYS A 97 -17.07 11.33 -9.10
N GLU A 98 -17.31 10.03 -9.06
CA GLU A 98 -16.82 9.03 -10.03
C GLU A 98 -15.30 9.10 -10.32
N ILE A 99 -14.48 9.36 -9.30
CA ILE A 99 -13.05 9.65 -9.51
C ILE A 99 -12.21 8.42 -9.91
N GLY A 100 -12.78 7.22 -9.83
CA GLY A 100 -12.17 5.96 -10.24
C GLY A 100 -10.95 5.53 -9.40
N ILE A 101 -10.30 4.45 -9.82
CA ILE A 101 -9.11 3.92 -9.13
C ILE A 101 -7.95 4.90 -9.25
N GLY A 102 -7.80 5.56 -10.41
CA GLY A 102 -6.77 6.59 -10.59
C GLY A 102 -6.95 7.76 -9.63
N GLY A 103 -8.20 8.18 -9.37
CA GLY A 103 -8.51 9.24 -8.41
C GLY A 103 -8.24 8.82 -6.97
N VAL A 104 -8.67 7.63 -6.56
CA VAL A 104 -8.37 7.08 -5.23
C VAL A 104 -6.86 6.98 -5.00
N LEU A 105 -6.11 6.47 -5.99
CA LEU A 105 -4.65 6.42 -5.92
C LEU A 105 -4.06 7.82 -5.76
N SER A 106 -4.58 8.81 -6.50
CA SER A 106 -4.10 10.18 -6.38
C SER A 106 -4.27 10.78 -4.99
N LEU A 107 -5.40 10.52 -4.32
CA LEU A 107 -5.64 10.95 -2.95
C LEU A 107 -4.70 10.25 -1.96
N LEU A 108 -4.56 8.92 -2.08
CA LEU A 108 -3.78 8.13 -1.13
C LEU A 108 -2.27 8.29 -1.27
N TRP A 109 -1.76 8.40 -2.50
CA TRP A 109 -0.32 8.41 -2.76
C TRP A 109 0.22 9.83 -2.87
N PHE A 110 -0.52 10.71 -3.54
CA PHE A 110 -0.06 12.07 -3.82
C PHE A 110 -0.70 13.12 -2.91
N ARG A 111 -1.74 12.76 -2.15
CA ARG A 111 -2.50 13.69 -1.30
C ARG A 111 -3.06 14.88 -2.08
N ARG A 112 -3.43 14.63 -3.35
CA ARG A 112 -3.98 15.61 -4.29
C ARG A 112 -5.06 14.96 -5.13
N GLN A 113 -6.13 15.68 -5.40
CA GLN A 113 -7.09 15.29 -6.43
C GLN A 113 -6.53 15.71 -7.79
N LEU A 114 -5.96 14.76 -8.53
CA LEU A 114 -5.38 15.04 -9.84
C LEU A 114 -6.45 15.28 -10.91
N PRO A 115 -6.11 16.02 -11.99
CA PRO A 115 -7.01 16.17 -13.14
C PRO A 115 -7.41 14.83 -13.76
N ALA A 116 -8.59 14.76 -14.36
CA ALA A 116 -9.15 13.52 -14.92
C ALA A 116 -8.24 12.82 -15.96
N TYR A 117 -7.50 13.58 -16.77
CA TYR A 117 -6.56 12.99 -17.72
C TYR A 117 -5.38 12.29 -17.03
N ALA A 118 -4.94 12.81 -15.88
CA ALA A 118 -3.82 12.28 -15.11
C ALA A 118 -4.25 11.03 -14.33
N THR A 119 -5.43 11.05 -13.70
CA THR A 119 -6.00 9.85 -13.08
C THR A 119 -6.27 8.76 -14.11
N LYS A 120 -6.74 9.14 -15.31
CA LYS A 120 -6.91 8.18 -16.41
C LYS A 120 -5.58 7.60 -16.88
N PHE A 121 -4.53 8.42 -16.95
CA PHE A 121 -3.20 7.95 -17.31
C PHE A 121 -2.65 6.94 -16.30
N ILE A 122 -2.85 7.17 -15.00
CA ILE A 122 -2.49 6.24 -13.94
C ILE A 122 -3.20 4.89 -14.13
N GLU A 123 -4.50 4.89 -14.43
CA GLU A 123 -5.23 3.65 -14.73
C GLU A 123 -4.66 2.93 -15.96
N MET A 124 -4.31 3.68 -17.01
CA MET A 124 -3.69 3.10 -18.20
C MET A 124 -2.35 2.44 -17.88
N ILE A 125 -1.53 3.02 -17.00
CA ILE A 125 -0.29 2.40 -16.52
C ILE A 125 -0.61 1.05 -15.86
N LEU A 126 -1.59 1.00 -14.95
CA LEU A 126 -1.98 -0.24 -14.28
C LEU A 126 -2.46 -1.31 -15.28
N MET A 127 -3.16 -0.90 -16.34
CA MET A 127 -3.64 -1.82 -17.38
C MET A 127 -2.49 -2.40 -18.22
N VAL A 128 -1.56 -1.57 -18.70
CA VAL A 128 -0.47 -2.05 -19.57
C VAL A 128 0.64 -2.79 -18.80
N THR A 129 0.70 -2.60 -17.49
CA THR A 129 1.62 -3.31 -16.58
C THR A 129 0.99 -4.51 -15.88
N ALA A 130 -0.30 -4.77 -16.11
CA ALA A 130 -1.06 -5.80 -15.41
C ALA A 130 -0.41 -7.19 -15.47
N ASP A 131 -0.01 -7.64 -16.66
CA ASP A 131 0.69 -8.90 -16.85
C ASP A 131 1.61 -8.90 -18.09
N HIS A 132 2.57 -9.84 -18.16
CA HIS A 132 3.47 -10.04 -19.32
C HIS A 132 3.80 -11.52 -19.53
N GLY A 133 2.90 -12.40 -19.10
CA GLY A 133 3.03 -13.84 -19.23
C GLY A 133 3.91 -14.50 -18.17
N PRO A 134 3.92 -15.85 -18.14
CA PRO A 134 4.45 -16.64 -17.03
C PRO A 134 5.98 -16.75 -17.00
N ALA A 135 6.67 -16.27 -18.04
CA ALA A 135 8.12 -16.47 -18.20
C ALA A 135 8.97 -15.40 -17.49
N VAL A 136 8.36 -14.30 -17.06
CA VAL A 136 9.09 -13.26 -16.31
C VAL A 136 9.31 -13.70 -14.86
N SER A 137 10.39 -13.23 -14.24
CA SER A 137 10.85 -13.69 -12.92
C SER A 137 9.74 -13.73 -11.87
N GLY A 138 8.94 -12.67 -11.74
CA GLY A 138 7.90 -12.64 -10.71
C GLY A 138 6.72 -13.58 -10.99
N ALA A 139 6.24 -13.65 -12.23
CA ALA A 139 5.16 -14.55 -12.59
C ALA A 139 5.58 -16.01 -12.39
N HIS A 140 6.80 -16.35 -12.81
CA HIS A 140 7.40 -17.67 -12.60
C HIS A 140 7.44 -18.03 -11.10
N ASN A 141 7.96 -17.14 -10.26
CA ASN A 141 8.04 -17.39 -8.82
C ASN A 141 6.66 -17.57 -8.19
N THR A 142 5.67 -16.75 -8.57
CA THR A 142 4.29 -16.92 -8.11
C THR A 142 3.71 -18.27 -8.52
N ILE A 143 3.93 -18.69 -9.76
CA ILE A 143 3.48 -19.98 -10.29
C ILE A 143 4.13 -21.16 -9.55
N VAL A 144 5.45 -21.15 -9.37
CA VAL A 144 6.18 -22.20 -8.64
C VAL A 144 5.67 -22.30 -7.20
N THR A 145 5.46 -21.17 -6.56
CA THR A 145 4.97 -21.11 -5.16
C THR A 145 3.52 -21.60 -5.04
N ALA A 146 2.66 -21.23 -6.01
CA ALA A 146 1.28 -21.73 -6.08
C ALA A 146 1.25 -23.25 -6.28
N ARG A 147 2.09 -23.78 -7.19
CA ARG A 147 2.23 -25.22 -7.45
C ARG A 147 2.80 -26.00 -6.26
N ALA A 148 3.50 -25.33 -5.34
CA ALA A 148 3.92 -25.90 -4.07
C ALA A 148 2.79 -25.95 -3.00
N GLY A 149 1.56 -25.56 -3.36
CA GLY A 149 0.40 -25.63 -2.47
C GLY A 149 0.31 -24.47 -1.48
N LYS A 150 1.00 -23.35 -1.71
CA LYS A 150 0.89 -22.17 -0.85
C LYS A 150 -0.39 -21.37 -1.13
N ASP A 151 -0.76 -20.54 -0.17
CA ASP A 151 -1.88 -19.60 -0.27
C ASP A 151 -1.58 -18.45 -1.24
N LEU A 152 -2.62 -17.66 -1.55
CA LEU A 152 -2.56 -16.52 -2.48
C LEU A 152 -1.52 -15.49 -2.05
N VAL A 153 -1.51 -15.09 -0.77
CA VAL A 153 -0.64 -14.03 -0.27
C VAL A 153 0.81 -14.47 -0.34
N SER A 154 1.11 -15.68 0.14
CA SER A 154 2.46 -16.28 0.02
C SER A 154 2.94 -16.31 -1.44
N SER A 155 2.08 -16.76 -2.36
CA SER A 155 2.44 -16.91 -3.78
C SER A 155 2.64 -15.58 -4.48
N LEU A 156 1.79 -14.59 -4.16
CA LEU A 156 1.92 -13.23 -4.64
C LEU A 156 3.22 -12.60 -4.14
N CYS A 157 3.47 -12.63 -2.82
CA CYS A 157 4.69 -12.07 -2.23
C CYS A 157 5.96 -12.69 -2.82
N SER A 158 5.98 -14.02 -3.04
CA SER A 158 7.12 -14.71 -3.67
C SER A 158 7.46 -14.14 -5.06
N GLY A 159 6.44 -13.81 -5.86
CA GLY A 159 6.63 -13.14 -7.15
C GLY A 159 7.04 -11.68 -7.01
N LEU A 160 6.38 -10.92 -6.11
CA LEU A 160 6.65 -9.50 -5.89
C LEU A 160 8.07 -9.25 -5.37
N LEU A 161 8.63 -10.15 -4.57
CA LEU A 161 10.02 -10.06 -4.07
C LEU A 161 11.08 -10.14 -5.17
N THR A 162 10.71 -10.51 -6.40
CA THR A 162 11.61 -10.45 -7.55
C THR A 162 11.64 -9.07 -8.21
N ILE A 163 10.68 -8.19 -7.91
CA ILE A 163 10.62 -6.84 -8.47
C ILE A 163 11.73 -5.99 -7.84
N GLY A 164 12.57 -5.43 -8.70
CA GLY A 164 13.77 -4.69 -8.30
C GLY A 164 14.62 -4.32 -9.52
N PRO A 165 15.94 -4.11 -9.38
CA PRO A 165 16.76 -3.45 -10.40
C PRO A 165 16.82 -4.17 -11.75
N ARG A 166 16.59 -5.50 -11.78
CA ARG A 166 16.63 -6.30 -13.01
C ARG A 166 15.25 -6.67 -13.56
N PHE A 167 14.20 -6.50 -12.76
CA PHE A 167 12.83 -6.84 -13.14
C PHE A 167 11.87 -5.78 -12.56
N GLY A 168 11.31 -4.92 -13.41
CA GLY A 168 10.42 -3.83 -13.00
C GLY A 168 11.13 -2.53 -12.61
N GLY A 169 12.39 -2.54 -12.19
CA GLY A 169 13.13 -1.33 -11.79
C GLY A 169 13.50 -0.36 -12.92
N ALA A 170 13.24 -0.71 -14.18
CA ALA A 170 13.58 0.13 -15.32
C ALA A 170 12.78 1.45 -15.37
N LEU A 171 11.61 1.52 -14.72
CA LEU A 171 10.76 2.72 -14.75
C LEU A 171 11.39 3.90 -13.99
N ASP A 172 11.75 3.72 -12.72
CA ASP A 172 12.34 4.78 -11.88
C ASP A 172 13.68 5.25 -12.47
N ASP A 173 14.52 4.32 -12.93
CA ASP A 173 15.82 4.67 -13.51
C ASP A 173 15.67 5.39 -14.84
N ALA A 174 14.75 4.96 -15.71
CA ALA A 174 14.46 5.68 -16.95
C ALA A 174 13.92 7.08 -16.67
N ALA A 175 13.00 7.23 -15.70
CA ALA A 175 12.43 8.52 -15.33
C ALA A 175 13.53 9.51 -14.94
N ARG A 176 14.40 9.13 -13.99
CA ARG A 176 15.52 9.97 -13.55
C ARG A 176 16.50 10.28 -14.68
N MET A 177 16.95 9.25 -15.39
CA MET A 177 17.94 9.41 -16.47
C MET A 177 17.49 10.38 -17.56
N PHE A 178 16.23 10.26 -18.00
CA PHE A 178 15.69 11.15 -19.03
C PHE A 178 15.32 12.53 -18.48
N ALA A 179 14.77 12.62 -17.26
CA ALA A 179 14.43 13.89 -16.64
C ALA A 179 15.68 14.76 -16.40
N ASP A 180 16.77 14.16 -15.94
CA ASP A 180 18.05 14.85 -15.71
C ASP A 180 18.69 15.28 -17.02
N ALA A 181 18.70 14.39 -18.02
CA ALA A 181 19.25 14.70 -19.33
C ALA A 181 18.49 15.87 -19.98
N GLN A 182 17.16 15.79 -20.01
CA GLN A 182 16.32 16.85 -20.55
C GLN A 182 16.46 18.15 -19.76
N GLY A 183 16.47 18.09 -18.43
CA GLY A 183 16.61 19.25 -17.55
C GLY A 183 17.99 19.94 -17.63
N SER A 184 19.05 19.20 -17.94
CA SER A 184 20.39 19.76 -18.14
C SER A 184 20.58 20.48 -19.48
N GLY A 185 19.65 20.30 -20.43
CA GLY A 185 19.74 20.88 -21.77
C GLY A 185 20.74 20.21 -22.71
N VAL A 186 21.35 19.08 -22.32
CA VAL A 186 22.27 18.33 -23.20
C VAL A 186 21.53 17.75 -24.40
N ALA A 187 22.07 17.89 -25.61
CA ALA A 187 21.43 17.35 -26.81
C ALA A 187 21.36 15.80 -26.76
N PRO A 188 20.28 15.16 -27.27
CA PRO A 188 20.12 13.71 -27.27
C PRO A 188 21.33 12.93 -27.79
N LYS A 189 21.97 13.44 -28.86
CA LYS A 189 23.18 12.82 -29.44
C LYS A 189 24.34 12.79 -28.46
N ASP A 190 24.63 13.93 -27.84
CA ASP A 190 25.75 14.08 -26.91
C ASP A 190 25.53 13.27 -25.63
N TRP A 191 24.27 13.19 -25.18
CA TRP A 191 23.90 12.33 -24.07
C TRP A 191 24.12 10.85 -24.35
N ILE A 192 23.68 10.35 -25.52
CA ILE A 192 23.94 8.96 -25.94
C ILE A 192 25.44 8.66 -26.00
N GLU A 193 26.25 9.62 -26.48
CA GLU A 193 27.71 9.48 -26.49
C GLU A 193 28.31 9.44 -25.08
N LYS A 194 27.81 10.28 -24.16
CA LYS A 194 28.18 10.24 -22.73
C LYS A 194 27.88 8.88 -22.12
N MET A 195 26.67 8.36 -22.31
CA MET A 195 26.24 7.04 -21.79
C MET A 195 27.10 5.90 -22.34
N LYS A 196 27.46 5.96 -23.62
CA LYS A 196 28.39 5.00 -24.23
C LYS A 196 29.79 5.08 -23.60
N LYS A 197 30.32 6.29 -23.38
CA LYS A 197 31.64 6.50 -22.75
C LYS A 197 31.68 6.01 -21.30
N SER A 198 30.57 6.13 -20.56
CA SER A 198 30.46 5.61 -19.19
C SER A 198 30.11 4.12 -19.11
N ASN A 199 29.98 3.42 -20.26
CA ASN A 199 29.54 2.03 -20.35
C ASN A 199 28.20 1.76 -19.64
N GLN A 200 27.29 2.73 -19.68
CA GLN A 200 25.96 2.64 -19.10
C GLN A 200 24.92 2.47 -20.21
N LEU A 201 24.04 1.48 -20.04
CA LEU A 201 22.88 1.31 -20.92
C LEU A 201 21.85 2.42 -20.64
N ILE A 202 21.13 2.82 -21.68
CA ILE A 202 20.03 3.79 -21.55
C ILE A 202 18.80 3.02 -21.08
N MET A 203 18.41 3.19 -19.82
CA MET A 203 17.20 2.56 -19.28
C MET A 203 15.98 3.04 -20.05
N GLY A 204 15.05 2.12 -20.32
CA GLY A 204 13.88 2.40 -21.17
C GLY A 204 14.11 2.28 -22.68
N ILE A 205 15.35 2.02 -23.14
CA ILE A 205 15.66 1.77 -24.56
C ILE A 205 15.99 0.29 -24.79
N GLY A 206 15.34 -0.28 -25.79
CA GLY A 206 15.60 -1.64 -26.27
C GLY A 206 14.46 -2.60 -26.03
N HIS A 207 14.28 -3.49 -27.01
CA HIS A 207 13.31 -4.58 -26.94
C HIS A 207 13.88 -5.87 -27.55
N ARG A 208 13.48 -7.04 -27.03
CA ARG A 208 13.91 -8.35 -27.54
C ARG A 208 13.34 -8.68 -28.93
N ILE A 209 12.02 -8.48 -29.11
CA ILE A 209 11.27 -8.84 -30.33
C ILE A 209 10.83 -7.63 -31.19
N LYS A 210 10.28 -6.58 -30.56
CA LYS A 210 9.73 -5.38 -31.22
C LYS A 210 10.82 -4.49 -31.82
N SER A 211 10.44 -3.74 -32.85
CA SER A 211 11.30 -2.85 -33.63
C SER A 211 10.48 -1.72 -34.25
N LEU A 212 11.13 -0.79 -34.97
CA LEU A 212 10.42 0.26 -35.70
C LEU A 212 9.37 -0.28 -36.70
N ALA A 213 9.65 -1.42 -37.36
CA ALA A 213 8.73 -2.03 -38.32
C ALA A 213 7.62 -2.85 -37.64
N ASN A 214 7.79 -3.23 -36.38
CA ASN A 214 6.83 -3.97 -35.56
C ASN A 214 6.74 -3.31 -34.18
N PRO A 215 6.01 -2.19 -34.06
CA PRO A 215 5.98 -1.40 -32.84
C PRO A 215 5.30 -2.15 -31.68
N ASP A 216 5.74 -1.84 -30.45
CA ASP A 216 5.02 -2.26 -29.25
C ASP A 216 3.75 -1.43 -29.11
N GLN A 217 2.59 -2.07 -29.26
CA GLN A 217 1.30 -1.38 -29.20
C GLN A 217 1.04 -0.71 -27.85
N ARG A 218 1.63 -1.21 -26.75
CA ARG A 218 1.52 -0.56 -25.44
C ARG A 218 2.20 0.80 -25.44
N VAL A 219 3.36 0.90 -26.10
CA VAL A 219 4.08 2.17 -26.26
C VAL A 219 3.25 3.15 -27.09
N GLU A 220 2.68 2.69 -28.21
CA GLU A 220 1.83 3.54 -29.06
C GLU A 220 0.60 4.09 -28.32
N ILE A 221 -0.06 3.26 -27.51
CA ILE A 221 -1.22 3.66 -26.69
C ILE A 221 -0.83 4.73 -25.65
N ILE A 222 0.24 4.48 -24.87
CA ILE A 222 0.70 5.39 -23.82
C ILE A 222 1.19 6.71 -24.42
N LYS A 223 2.04 6.65 -25.45
CA LYS A 223 2.56 7.80 -26.18
C LYS A 223 1.43 8.62 -26.79
N GLY A 224 0.49 7.96 -27.46
CA GLY A 224 -0.65 8.61 -28.10
C GLY A 224 -1.56 9.33 -27.10
N PHE A 225 -1.80 8.72 -25.93
CA PHE A 225 -2.56 9.35 -24.87
C PHE A 225 -1.84 10.59 -24.31
N ALA A 226 -0.56 10.48 -23.98
CA ALA A 226 0.23 11.59 -23.45
C ALA A 226 0.25 12.77 -24.43
N LYS A 227 0.56 12.51 -25.71
CA LYS A 227 0.60 13.54 -26.76
C LYS A 227 -0.74 14.23 -27.03
N LYS A 228 -1.86 13.53 -26.79
CA LYS A 228 -3.20 14.08 -27.02
C LYS A 228 -3.73 14.88 -25.83
N ASN A 229 -3.42 14.47 -24.60
CA ASN A 229 -4.12 14.96 -23.41
C ASN A 229 -3.25 15.78 -22.47
N PHE A 230 -1.92 15.73 -22.59
CA PHE A 230 -1.04 16.51 -21.70
C PHE A 230 -0.77 17.89 -22.28
N ASN A 231 -0.66 18.89 -21.40
CA ASN A 231 -0.32 20.25 -21.80
C ASN A 231 1.09 20.36 -22.39
N SER A 232 2.02 19.54 -21.89
CA SER A 232 3.42 19.55 -22.32
C SER A 232 4.02 18.14 -22.17
N THR A 233 4.94 17.78 -23.07
CA THR A 233 5.61 16.46 -23.06
C THR A 233 7.12 16.54 -23.36
N PRO A 234 7.89 17.46 -22.73
CA PRO A 234 9.28 17.71 -23.09
C PRO A 234 10.21 16.51 -22.84
N VAL A 235 9.97 15.73 -21.77
CA VAL A 235 10.80 14.56 -21.45
C VAL A 235 10.49 13.42 -22.41
N LEU A 236 9.22 13.20 -22.75
CA LEU A 236 8.83 12.27 -23.81
C LEU A 236 9.39 12.68 -25.17
N ASP A 237 9.35 13.97 -25.53
CA ASP A 237 9.95 14.47 -26.78
C ASP A 237 11.45 14.21 -26.85
N TYR A 238 12.15 14.46 -25.74
CA TYR A 238 13.56 14.14 -25.62
C TYR A 238 13.83 12.63 -25.80
N ALA A 239 13.01 11.78 -25.16
CA ALA A 239 13.13 10.33 -25.28
C ALA A 239 12.87 9.82 -26.70
N LEU A 240 11.90 10.40 -27.42
CA LEU A 240 11.63 10.08 -28.83
C LEU A 240 12.78 10.54 -29.73
N ALA A 241 13.42 11.67 -29.45
CA ALA A 241 14.62 12.10 -30.16
C ALA A 241 15.81 11.15 -29.91
N VAL A 242 15.96 10.64 -28.68
CA VAL A 242 16.94 9.59 -28.35
C VAL A 242 16.64 8.30 -29.14
N GLU A 243 15.37 7.86 -29.15
CA GLU A 243 14.93 6.68 -29.91
C GLU A 243 15.29 6.79 -31.41
N GLN A 244 15.05 7.94 -32.02
CA GLN A 244 15.39 8.17 -33.44
C GLN A 244 16.89 7.98 -33.73
N ILE A 245 17.75 8.23 -32.76
CA ILE A 245 19.20 8.07 -32.90
C ILE A 245 19.62 6.62 -32.59
N THR A 246 19.06 6.00 -31.56
CA THR A 246 19.40 4.63 -31.16
C THR A 246 18.94 3.61 -32.19
N THR A 247 17.76 3.81 -32.78
CA THR A 247 17.20 2.92 -33.80
C THR A 247 17.99 2.92 -35.11
N ARG A 248 18.72 4.00 -35.43
CA ARG A 248 19.69 4.03 -36.55
C ARG A 248 20.87 3.08 -36.33
N LYS A 249 21.21 2.77 -35.07
CA LYS A 249 22.26 1.80 -34.74
C LYS A 249 21.75 0.37 -34.81
N ARG A 250 20.58 0.09 -34.24
CA ARG A 250 19.88 -1.20 -34.34
C ARG A 250 18.38 -0.97 -34.25
N ALA A 251 17.61 -1.59 -35.16
CA ALA A 251 16.17 -1.37 -35.30
C ALA A 251 15.33 -1.74 -34.06
N ASN A 252 15.88 -2.55 -33.15
CA ASN A 252 15.20 -2.97 -31.91
C ASN A 252 15.56 -2.10 -30.69
N LEU A 253 16.41 -1.08 -30.84
CA LEU A 253 16.69 -0.08 -29.80
C LEU A 253 15.64 1.02 -29.77
N ILE A 254 14.37 0.60 -29.69
CA ILE A 254 13.18 1.45 -29.58
C ILE A 254 12.93 1.86 -28.12
N LEU A 255 12.14 2.91 -27.89
CA LEU A 255 11.61 3.25 -26.57
C LEU A 255 10.64 2.14 -26.15
N ASN A 256 10.95 1.45 -25.06
CA ASN A 256 10.10 0.38 -24.55
C ASN A 256 8.97 0.93 -23.66
N VAL A 257 8.06 0.06 -23.24
CA VAL A 257 6.90 0.46 -22.43
C VAL A 257 7.30 1.07 -21.09
N ASP A 258 8.33 0.53 -20.44
CA ASP A 258 8.82 1.04 -19.15
C ASP A 258 9.36 2.46 -19.29
N GLY A 259 10.18 2.71 -20.32
CA GLY A 259 10.71 4.03 -20.66
C GLY A 259 9.60 5.02 -21.04
N CYS A 260 8.64 4.59 -21.86
CA CYS A 260 7.53 5.44 -22.30
C CYS A 260 6.63 5.85 -21.12
N ILE A 261 6.30 4.92 -20.22
CA ILE A 261 5.56 5.21 -18.99
C ILE A 261 6.36 6.19 -18.13
N ALA A 262 7.64 5.91 -17.91
CA ALA A 262 8.50 6.71 -17.04
C ALA A 262 8.55 8.18 -17.48
N VAL A 263 8.93 8.45 -18.73
CA VAL A 263 9.06 9.83 -19.24
C VAL A 263 7.71 10.55 -19.32
N SER A 264 6.64 9.83 -19.67
CA SER A 264 5.29 10.41 -19.69
C SER A 264 4.79 10.70 -18.28
N PHE A 265 5.10 9.87 -17.28
CA PHE A 265 4.74 10.13 -15.89
C PHE A 265 5.45 11.37 -15.34
N VAL A 266 6.74 11.54 -15.66
CA VAL A 266 7.49 12.77 -15.33
C VAL A 266 6.82 14.00 -15.94
N ASP A 267 6.47 13.95 -17.22
CA ASP A 267 5.76 15.04 -17.89
C ASP A 267 4.40 15.32 -17.23
N MET A 268 3.64 14.26 -16.89
CA MET A 268 2.34 14.37 -16.24
C MET A 268 2.43 15.09 -14.89
N ILE A 269 3.33 14.67 -13.98
CA ILE A 269 3.43 15.29 -12.65
C ILE A 269 3.95 16.73 -12.74
N ARG A 270 4.86 17.02 -13.67
CA ARG A 270 5.39 18.37 -13.89
C ARG A 270 4.37 19.32 -14.54
N SER A 271 3.44 18.80 -15.34
CA SER A 271 2.51 19.63 -16.11
C SER A 271 1.07 19.65 -15.59
N CYS A 272 0.71 18.83 -14.59
CA CYS A 272 -0.68 18.74 -14.09
C CYS A 272 -1.08 19.89 -13.16
N GLY A 273 -0.12 20.71 -12.73
CA GLY A 273 -0.37 21.87 -11.87
C GLY A 273 -0.66 21.55 -10.40
N ALA A 274 -0.53 20.28 -10.00
CA ALA A 274 -0.79 19.84 -8.62
C ALA A 274 0.45 19.82 -7.72
N PHE A 275 1.65 19.94 -8.31
CA PHE A 275 2.93 19.77 -7.63
C PHE A 275 3.89 20.91 -7.98
N SER A 276 4.66 21.34 -6.99
CA SER A 276 5.90 22.09 -7.18
C SER A 276 6.99 21.23 -7.84
N LYS A 277 8.08 21.85 -8.26
CA LYS A 277 9.21 21.13 -8.85
C LYS A 277 9.83 20.18 -7.82
N GLU A 278 9.99 20.67 -6.59
CA GLU A 278 10.54 19.91 -5.47
C GLU A 278 9.66 18.71 -5.14
N GLU A 279 8.33 18.88 -5.09
CA GLU A 279 7.40 17.75 -4.91
C GLU A 279 7.49 16.74 -6.07
N CYS A 280 7.69 17.18 -7.32
CA CYS A 280 7.86 16.26 -8.44
C CYS A 280 9.14 15.43 -8.31
N ASP A 281 10.24 16.06 -7.90
CA ASP A 281 11.53 15.39 -7.73
C ASP A 281 11.47 14.40 -6.55
N ASP A 282 10.84 14.79 -5.43
CA ASP A 282 10.55 13.91 -4.29
C ASP A 282 9.74 12.68 -4.71
N LEU A 283 8.68 12.84 -5.53
CA LEU A 283 7.86 11.71 -6.01
C LEU A 283 8.65 10.72 -6.87
N MET A 284 9.65 11.18 -7.62
CA MET A 284 10.54 10.30 -8.37
C MET A 284 11.49 9.55 -7.43
N ASP A 285 12.02 10.22 -6.41
CA ASP A 285 12.94 9.62 -5.45
C ASP A 285 12.28 8.64 -4.48
N PHE A 286 10.98 8.82 -4.17
CA PHE A 286 10.21 7.89 -3.35
C PHE A 286 9.88 6.57 -4.07
N GLY A 287 10.13 6.49 -5.39
CA GLY A 287 9.87 5.29 -6.18
C GLY A 287 8.40 5.07 -6.49
N CYS A 288 7.64 6.14 -6.76
CA CYS A 288 6.22 6.04 -7.10
C CYS A 288 5.94 5.20 -8.35
N LEU A 289 6.83 5.22 -9.37
CA LEU A 289 6.64 4.39 -10.57
C LEU A 289 6.88 2.90 -10.27
N ASN A 290 7.86 2.57 -9.42
CA ASN A 290 8.00 1.22 -8.88
C ASN A 290 6.72 0.78 -8.15
N GLY A 291 6.12 1.65 -7.34
CA GLY A 291 4.82 1.40 -6.71
C GLY A 291 3.71 1.09 -7.73
N LEU A 292 3.60 1.87 -8.80
CA LEU A 292 2.63 1.65 -9.87
C LEU A 292 2.86 0.31 -10.59
N PHE A 293 4.12 -0.04 -10.86
CA PHE A 293 4.48 -1.31 -11.47
C PHE A 293 4.11 -2.49 -10.56
N VAL A 294 4.43 -2.41 -9.26
CA VAL A 294 4.07 -3.42 -8.25
C VAL A 294 2.56 -3.60 -8.18
N LEU A 295 1.80 -2.49 -8.09
CA LEU A 295 0.34 -2.52 -8.01
C LEU A 295 -0.27 -3.13 -9.28
N GLY A 296 0.15 -2.68 -10.46
CA GLY A 296 -0.33 -3.22 -11.74
C GLY A 296 0.01 -4.70 -11.87
N ARG A 297 1.26 -5.08 -11.65
CA ARG A 297 1.75 -6.46 -11.80
C ARG A 297 1.09 -7.45 -10.84
N SER A 298 0.67 -6.98 -9.66
CA SER A 298 -0.05 -7.80 -8.69
C SER A 298 -1.34 -8.40 -9.28
N ILE A 299 -1.99 -7.69 -10.22
CA ILE A 299 -3.19 -8.18 -10.93
C ILE A 299 -2.86 -9.47 -11.68
N GLY A 300 -1.80 -9.47 -12.50
CA GLY A 300 -1.35 -10.63 -13.26
C GLY A 300 -0.86 -11.77 -12.38
N PHE A 301 -0.13 -11.47 -11.30
CA PHE A 301 0.37 -12.50 -10.38
C PHE A 301 -0.77 -13.21 -9.64
N ILE A 302 -1.78 -12.47 -9.18
CA ILE A 302 -3.00 -13.07 -8.62
C ILE A 302 -3.69 -13.92 -9.69
N GLY A 303 -3.78 -13.43 -10.93
CA GLY A 303 -4.30 -14.19 -12.08
C GLY A 303 -3.59 -15.52 -12.28
N HIS A 304 -2.25 -15.51 -12.27
CA HIS A 304 -1.43 -16.71 -12.39
C HIS A 304 -1.62 -17.67 -11.21
N TYR A 305 -1.69 -17.18 -9.98
CA TYR A 305 -2.00 -18.02 -8.82
C TYR A 305 -3.32 -18.77 -9.02
N LEU A 306 -4.41 -18.04 -9.31
CA LEU A 306 -5.74 -18.61 -9.51
C LEU A 306 -5.77 -19.59 -10.69
N ASP A 307 -5.02 -19.29 -11.74
CA ASP A 307 -4.89 -20.15 -12.92
C ASP A 307 -4.23 -21.50 -12.59
N GLN A 308 -3.13 -21.50 -11.83
CA GLN A 308 -2.46 -22.76 -11.43
C GLN A 308 -3.38 -23.65 -10.58
N LEU A 309 -4.19 -23.05 -9.71
CA LEU A 309 -5.19 -23.76 -8.91
C LEU A 309 -6.28 -24.37 -9.81
N ARG A 310 -6.80 -23.59 -10.76
CA ARG A 310 -7.83 -24.06 -11.71
C ARG A 310 -7.31 -25.21 -12.57
N LEU A 311 -6.05 -25.13 -12.99
CA LEU A 311 -5.37 -26.15 -13.78
C LEU A 311 -4.92 -27.37 -12.96
N LYS A 312 -5.09 -27.34 -11.62
CA LYS A 312 -4.68 -28.41 -10.69
C LYS A 312 -3.23 -28.85 -10.91
N GLN A 313 -2.34 -27.89 -11.14
CA GLN A 313 -0.96 -28.18 -11.49
C GLN A 313 -0.20 -28.83 -10.31
N PRO A 314 0.59 -29.89 -10.56
CA PRO A 314 1.33 -30.58 -9.50
C PRO A 314 2.57 -29.77 -9.08
N LEU A 315 3.23 -30.19 -7.99
CA LEU A 315 4.50 -29.63 -7.54
C LEU A 315 5.52 -29.51 -8.68
N TYR A 316 6.21 -28.38 -8.74
CA TYR A 316 7.29 -28.15 -9.70
C TYR A 316 8.65 -28.56 -9.11
N ARG A 317 9.46 -29.26 -9.91
CA ARG A 317 10.88 -29.51 -9.66
C ARG A 317 11.65 -29.18 -10.94
N HIS A 318 12.70 -28.38 -10.81
CA HIS A 318 13.48 -27.96 -11.98
C HIS A 318 14.24 -29.15 -12.59
N PRO A 319 14.25 -29.32 -13.92
CA PRO A 319 14.98 -30.39 -14.59
C PRO A 319 16.50 -30.33 -14.35
N TRP A 320 17.15 -31.48 -14.28
CA TRP A 320 18.60 -31.55 -14.06
C TRP A 320 19.44 -31.21 -15.30
N ASP A 321 18.90 -31.42 -16.50
CA ASP A 321 19.56 -31.11 -17.78
C ASP A 321 19.62 -29.60 -18.07
N ASP A 322 18.86 -28.78 -17.33
CA ASP A 322 18.94 -27.31 -17.34
C ASP A 322 19.88 -26.76 -16.24
N ILE A 323 20.57 -27.63 -15.49
CA ILE A 323 21.49 -27.26 -14.41
C ILE A 323 22.92 -27.73 -14.74
N THR A 324 23.85 -26.78 -14.85
CA THR A 324 25.28 -27.11 -14.91
C THR A 324 25.84 -27.31 -13.49
N TYR A 325 26.20 -28.53 -13.14
CA TYR A 325 26.85 -28.88 -11.87
C TYR A 325 28.38 -28.83 -12.00
N ILE A 326 29.02 -27.78 -11.46
CA ILE A 326 30.49 -27.62 -11.52
C ILE A 326 31.13 -28.38 -10.35
N GLN A 327 31.45 -29.65 -10.56
CA GLN A 327 32.04 -30.52 -9.54
C GLN A 327 33.51 -30.20 -9.23
N GLU A 328 34.24 -29.58 -10.16
CA GLU A 328 35.68 -29.27 -10.01
C GLU A 328 35.99 -28.26 -8.89
N LEU A 329 34.98 -27.52 -8.42
CA LEU A 329 35.09 -26.60 -7.28
C LEU A 329 34.76 -27.27 -5.94
N ALA A 330 34.21 -28.49 -5.95
CA ALA A 330 34.06 -29.28 -4.75
C ALA A 330 35.45 -29.83 -4.41
N GLY A 331 36.10 -29.23 -3.40
CA GLY A 331 37.39 -29.70 -2.92
C GLY A 331 37.37 -31.21 -2.75
N GLN A 332 38.45 -31.88 -3.18
CA GLN A 332 38.60 -33.32 -3.01
C GLN A 332 38.30 -33.64 -1.54
N GLY A 333 37.22 -34.40 -1.30
CA GLY A 333 36.92 -34.91 0.03
C GLY A 333 38.14 -35.68 0.56
N PRO A 334 38.33 -35.78 1.88
CA PRO A 334 39.48 -36.48 2.44
C PRO A 334 39.54 -37.89 1.85
N GLU A 335 40.68 -38.22 1.22
CA GLU A 335 40.97 -39.58 0.75
C GLU A 335 40.83 -40.52 1.95
N SER A 336 39.91 -41.48 1.84
CA SER A 336 39.60 -42.50 2.84
C SER A 336 40.69 -43.56 2.93
#